data_AF-A0A2C9WEB1-F1
#
_entry.id   AF-A0A2C9WEB1-F1
#
_cell.length_a   1.000
_cell.length_b   1.000
_cell.length_c   1.000
_cell.angle_alpha   90.00
_cell.angle_beta   90.00
_cell.angle_gamma   90.00
#
_symmetry.space_group_name_H-M   'P 1'
#
loop_
_entity.id
_entity.type
_entity.pdbx_description
1 polymer ?
#
loop_
_entity_poly.entity_id
_entity_poly.type
_entity_poly.pdbx_seq_one_letter_code
_entity_poly.pdbx_strand_id
1 'polypeptide(L)' 'MLASGKPPQRAANYLNIKGLLDLTCQTVADMIKGKTPEEIRMTFNINNVFTPEEEEEVRRENQWAFE' A
#
# COMPACT_ATOMS: atom_id res chain seq x y z
N MET A 1 -12.84 17.53 11.10
CA MET A 1 -11.95 17.74 9.94
C MET A 1 -10.74 16.82 10.09
N LEU A 2 -10.85 15.60 9.58
CA LEU A 2 -9.77 14.61 9.52
C LEU A 2 -9.03 14.85 8.22
N ALA A 3 -7.90 15.57 8.28
CA ALA A 3 -7.09 15.85 7.11
C ALA A 3 -6.37 14.58 6.66
N SER A 4 -6.59 14.23 5.39
CA SER A 4 -5.72 13.43 4.52
C SER A 4 -5.31 12.04 5.02
N GLY A 5 -6.23 11.08 4.91
CA GLY A 5 -6.01 9.74 4.33
C GLY A 5 -4.88 8.84 4.87
N LYS A 6 -4.18 9.21 5.94
CA LYS A 6 -3.11 8.40 6.53
C LYS A 6 -3.71 7.45 7.56
N PRO A 7 -3.54 6.14 7.39
CA PRO A 7 -4.17 5.18 8.28
C PRO A 7 -3.55 5.27 9.69
N PRO A 8 -4.30 4.87 10.74
CA PRO A 8 -3.94 5.12 12.14
C PRO A 8 -2.69 4.35 12.64
N GLN A 9 -1.93 3.63 11.79
CA GLN A 9 -0.76 2.86 12.21
C GLN A 9 0.26 3.71 12.95
N ARG A 10 0.46 4.97 12.54
CA ARG A 10 1.45 5.86 13.18
C ARG A 10 1.12 6.14 14.64
N ALA A 11 -0.17 6.29 14.96
CA ALA A 11 -0.61 6.50 16.34
C ALA A 11 -0.51 5.18 17.15
N ALA A 12 -0.91 4.07 16.56
CA ALA A 12 -0.84 2.75 17.19
C ALA A 12 0.61 2.31 17.50
N ASN A 13 1.53 2.55 16.57
CA ASN A 13 2.96 2.27 16.72
C ASN A 13 3.60 3.15 17.80
N TYR A 14 3.25 4.45 17.83
CA TYR A 14 3.75 5.38 18.84
C TYR A 14 3.26 5.04 20.26
N LEU A 15 2.03 4.55 20.40
CA LEU A 15 1.45 4.11 21.67
C LEU A 15 1.82 2.66 22.04
N ASN A 16 2.58 1.96 21.18
CA ASN A 16 3.00 0.56 21.32
C ASN A 16 1.84 -0.42 21.63
N ILE A 17 0.64 -0.15 21.09
CA ILE A 17 -0.53 -1.02 21.27
C ILE A 17 -0.51 -2.05 20.15
N LYS A 18 0.13 -3.20 20.41
CA LYS A 18 0.34 -4.26 19.41
C LYS A 18 -0.95 -4.65 18.66
N GLY A 19 -2.06 -4.85 19.37
CA GLY A 19 -3.34 -5.23 18.73
C GLY A 19 -3.94 -4.15 17.83
N LEU A 20 -3.70 -2.87 18.13
CA LEU A 20 -4.14 -1.76 17.28
C LEU A 20 -3.21 -1.60 16.07
N LEU A 21 -1.91 -1.86 16.24
CA LEU A 21 -0.96 -1.89 15.13
C LEU A 21 -1.30 -3.01 14.15
N ASP A 22 -1.56 -4.22 14.65
CA ASP A 22 -1.94 -5.37 13.83
C ASP A 22 -3.24 -5.11 13.05
N LEU A 23 -4.27 -4.58 13.73
CA LEU A 23 -5.55 -4.25 13.09
C LEU A 23 -5.39 -3.19 11.99
N THR A 24 -4.61 -2.13 12.26
CA THR A 24 -4.40 -1.06 11.29
C THR A 24 -3.52 -1.51 10.12
N CYS A 25 -2.52 -2.36 10.35
CA CYS A 25 -1.74 -3.02 9.29
C CYS A 25 -2.64 -3.91 8.41
N GLN A 26 -3.54 -4.70 9.02
CA GLN A 26 -4.49 -5.54 8.29
C GLN A 26 -5.42 -4.71 7.41
N THR A 27 -5.98 -3.61 7.92
CA THR A 27 -6.84 -2.73 7.11
C THR A 27 -6.10 -2.18 5.88
N VAL A 28 -4.83 -1.81 6.00
CA VAL A 28 -4.04 -1.37 4.82
C VAL A 28 -3.75 -2.53 3.88
N ALA A 29 -3.43 -3.73 4.40
CA ALA A 29 -3.26 -4.91 3.56
C ALA A 29 -4.54 -5.23 2.77
N ASP A 30 -5.71 -5.14 3.40
CA ASP A 30 -7.01 -5.36 2.76
C ASP A 30 -7.32 -4.28 1.71
N MET A 31 -6.85 -3.04 1.92
CA MET A 31 -6.99 -1.96 0.94
C MET A 31 -6.12 -2.14 -0.31
N ILE A 32 -5.07 -2.97 -0.23
CA ILE A 32 -4.11 -3.27 -1.30
C ILE A 32 -4.50 -4.58 -2.02
N LYS A 33 -5.03 -5.55 -1.27
CA LYS A 33 -5.36 -6.89 -1.77
C LYS A 33 -6.35 -6.82 -2.94
N GLY A 34 -5.98 -7.43 -4.06
CA GLY A 34 -6.82 -7.53 -5.26
C GLY A 34 -6.91 -6.26 -6.10
N LYS A 35 -6.18 -5.19 -5.75
CA LYS A 35 -6.05 -4.00 -6.59
C LYS A 35 -4.84 -4.09 -7.50
N THR A 36 -4.94 -3.44 -8.65
CA THR A 36 -3.81 -3.24 -9.56
C THR A 36 -2.79 -2.25 -9.00
N PRO A 37 -1.51 -2.32 -9.40
CA PRO A 37 -0.48 -1.35 -9.01
C PRO A 37 -0.91 0.11 -9.25
N GLU A 38 -1.63 0.37 -10.33
CA GLU A 38 -2.14 1.69 -10.72
C GLU A 38 -3.22 2.18 -9.75
N GLU A 39 -4.18 1.33 -9.37
CA GLU A 39 -5.21 1.65 -8.38
C GLU A 39 -4.64 1.87 -6.98
N ILE A 40 -3.60 1.11 -6.61
CA ILE A 40 -2.87 1.30 -5.35
C ILE A 40 -2.19 2.67 -5.36
N ARG A 41 -1.46 3.00 -6.44
CA ARG A 41 -0.80 4.30 -6.59
C ARG A 41 -1.80 5.46 -6.49
N MET A 42 -2.97 5.35 -7.11
CA MET A 42 -4.02 6.36 -7.01
C MET A 42 -4.60 6.45 -5.59
N THR A 43 -4.89 5.31 -4.95
CA THR A 43 -5.47 5.26 -3.60
C THR A 43 -4.54 5.90 -2.56
N PHE A 44 -3.23 5.63 -2.66
CA PHE A 44 -2.22 6.13 -1.72
C PHE A 44 -1.54 7.44 -2.17
N ASN A 45 -1.98 7.99 -3.30
CA ASN A 45 -1.43 9.20 -3.92
C ASN A 45 0.12 9.13 -4.09
N ILE A 46 0.59 7.97 -4.57
CA ILE A 46 1.99 7.67 -4.84
C ILE A 46 2.29 7.97 -6.30
N ASN A 47 3.30 8.79 -6.56
CA ASN A 47 3.76 9.08 -7.93
C ASN A 47 4.49 7.86 -8.50
N ASN A 48 4.22 7.51 -9.75
CA ASN A 48 5.04 6.53 -10.45
C ASN A 48 6.43 7.11 -10.68
N VAL A 49 7.44 6.47 -10.12
CA VAL A 49 8.86 6.85 -10.28
C VAL A 49 9.59 5.95 -11.28
N PHE A 50 8.93 4.90 -11.76
CA PHE A 50 9.51 3.98 -12.73
C PHE A 50 9.40 4.55 -14.14
N THR A 51 10.44 4.37 -14.93
CA THR A 51 10.32 4.54 -16.39
C THR A 51 9.46 3.42 -16.98
N PRO A 52 8.89 3.58 -18.18
CA PRO A 52 8.13 2.53 -18.85
C PRO A 52 8.91 1.20 -18.97
N GLU A 53 10.22 1.28 -19.24
CA GLU A 53 11.10 0.11 -19.36
C GLU A 53 11.30 -0.60 -18.01
N GLU A 54 11.53 0.14 -16.93
CA GLU A 54 11.68 -0.43 -15.58
C GLU A 54 10.37 -1.04 -15.09
N GLU A 55 9.22 -0.40 -15.39
CA GLU A 55 7.91 -0.93 -15.02
C GLU A 55 7.60 -2.24 -15.77
N GLU A 56 7.99 -2.34 -17.05
CA GLU A 56 7.82 -3.56 -17.84
C GLU A 56 8.73 -4.69 -17.33
N GLU A 57 9.98 -4.39 -16.98
CA GLU A 57 10.90 -5.37 -16.38
C GLU A 57 10.37 -5.88 -15.03
N VAL A 58 9.95 -4.98 -14.14
CA VAL A 58 9.34 -5.33 -12.85
C VAL A 58 8.05 -6.14 -13.05
N ARG A 59 7.21 -5.79 -14.04
CA ARG A 59 5.98 -6.53 -14.35
C ARG A 59 6.29 -7.94 -14.87
N ARG A 60 7.33 -8.10 -15.68
CA ARG A 60 7.81 -9.41 -16.18
C ARG A 60 8.38 -10.27 -15.04
N GLU A 61 9.21 -9.70 -14.17
CA GLU A 61 9.81 -10.42 -13.04
C GLU A 61 8.79 -10.83 -11.98
N ASN A 62 7.75 -10.02 -11.77
CA ASN A 62 6.71 -10.27 -10.77
C ASN A 62 5.47 -10.97 -11.32
N GLN A 63 5.52 -11.58 -12.51
CA GLN A 63 4.39 -12.34 -13.07
C GLN A 63 3.91 -13.46 -12.14
N TRP A 64 4.81 -14.09 -11.40
CA TRP A 64 4.49 -15.13 -10.41
C TRP A 64 3.55 -14.67 -9.29
N ALA A 65 3.46 -13.36 -9.03
CA ALA A 65 2.58 -12.80 -8.00
C ALA A 65 1.13 -12.58 -8.51
N PHE A 66 0.90 -12.77 -9.80
CA PHE A 66 -0.38 -12.60 -10.48
C PHE A 66 -0.95 -13.91 -11.07
N GLU A 67 -0.26 -15.05 -10.86
CA GLU A 67 -0.75 -16.43 -11.11
C GLU A 67 -1.43 -17.00 -9.86
#